data_AF-A0A956KSD3-F1
#
_entry.id   AF-A0A956KSD3-F1
#
_cell.length_a   1.000
_cell.length_b   1.000
_cell.length_c   1.000
_cell.angle_alpha   90.00
_cell.angle_beta   90.00
_cell.angle_gamma   90.00
#
_symmetry.space_group_name_H-M   'P 1'
#
loop_
_entity.id
_entity.type
_entity.pdbx_description
1 polymer ?
#
loop_
_entity_poly.entity_id
_entity_poly.type
_entity_poly.pdbx_seq_one_letter_code
_entity_poly.pdbx_strand_id
1 'polypeptide(L)'
;MIPQRARSWLSMLTLLTFVVAGACSFARVEVRSGFPEVDPQLAQRRTALGAPDRGDESLIWREALARAREGAQVALELGNHEEAGRFADVQLELARGELTARVLEGASEQVIAAAREELDTSAHLAVQIGDAILDGRLTLEAAQFMARPRREHRAIARALRLTDSADLRYGYARLWEALRGDGDSRAALQRLRWRGHYDNDMPVGTPQLTVAELGRRGSAVTDLLWNEAHEASKAGERERFSAAIDGLLKVDGLDGDALAAKVVLAAAERGEFDGDPTRDRHLLADLSPYSADPLGVQARAAMRREAAPGCLALALFHARRLLNEGGFGDARQILVAL
;
A
#
# COMPACT_ATOMS: atom_id res chain seq x y z
N MET A 1 -31.64 21.56 39.24
CA MET A 1 -31.12 20.19 39.50
C MET A 1 -31.70 19.26 38.45
N ILE A 2 -30.93 18.95 37.41
CA ILE A 2 -31.33 18.00 36.36
C ILE A 2 -30.90 16.61 36.83
N PRO A 3 -31.79 15.60 36.85
CA PRO A 3 -31.49 14.33 37.50
C PRO A 3 -30.37 13.58 36.77
N GLN A 4 -29.37 13.12 37.53
CA GLN A 4 -28.17 12.40 37.07
C GLN A 4 -28.46 11.14 36.23
N ARG A 5 -29.71 10.63 36.20
CA ARG A 5 -30.11 9.49 35.37
C ARG A 5 -30.27 9.81 33.88
N ALA A 6 -30.44 11.07 33.49
CA ALA A 6 -30.60 11.45 32.08
C ALA A 6 -29.26 11.52 31.31
N ARG A 7 -28.12 11.67 32.02
CA ARG A 7 -26.79 11.78 31.40
C ARG A 7 -26.18 10.44 30.95
N SER A 8 -26.60 9.30 31.50
CA SER A 8 -26.05 8.01 31.08
C SER A 8 -26.64 7.51 29.76
N TRP A 9 -27.87 7.92 29.43
CA TRP A 9 -28.56 7.50 28.21
C TRP A 9 -28.08 8.23 26.96
N LEU A 10 -27.77 9.53 27.06
CA LEU A 10 -27.20 10.27 25.93
C LEU A 10 -25.80 9.76 25.55
N SER A 11 -24.97 9.37 26.52
CA SER A 11 -23.63 8.81 26.26
C SER A 11 -23.66 7.42 25.63
N MET A 12 -24.69 6.61 25.93
CA MET A 12 -24.92 5.33 25.25
C MET A 12 -25.46 5.51 23.83
N LEU A 13 -26.30 6.53 23.60
CA LEU A 13 -26.83 6.84 22.27
C LEU A 13 -25.76 7.41 21.32
N THR A 14 -24.81 8.21 21.80
CA THR A 14 -23.68 8.68 20.97
C THR A 14 -22.68 7.56 20.63
N LEU A 15 -22.49 6.59 21.53
CA LEU A 15 -21.70 5.38 21.25
C LEU A 15 -22.39 4.47 20.22
N LEU A 16 -23.72 4.36 20.25
CA LEU A 16 -24.49 3.62 19.24
C LEU A 16 -24.52 4.30 17.87
N THR A 17 -24.47 5.63 17.79
CA THR A 17 -24.38 6.33 16.49
C THR A 17 -22.99 6.26 15.86
N PHE A 18 -21.92 6.07 16.65
CA PHE A 18 -20.56 5.90 16.11
C PHE A 18 -20.28 4.49 15.56
N VAL A 19 -21.06 3.48 15.96
CA VAL A 19 -20.94 2.10 15.46
C VAL A 19 -21.62 1.92 14.10
N VAL A 20 -22.45 2.86 13.63
CA VAL A 20 -23.17 2.73 12.35
C VAL A 20 -22.45 3.42 11.17
N ALA A 21 -21.44 4.26 11.42
CA ALA A 21 -20.70 4.96 10.36
C ALA A 21 -19.25 4.47 10.17
N GLY A 22 -18.77 3.56 11.02
CA GLY A 22 -17.43 3.00 10.96
C GLY A 22 -17.46 1.48 11.04
N ALA A 23 -16.82 0.84 10.05
CA ALA A 23 -16.58 -0.59 9.90
C ALA A 23 -17.62 -1.36 9.05
N CYS A 24 -17.04 -2.17 8.15
CA CYS A 24 -17.67 -3.30 7.48
C CYS A 24 -18.42 -3.01 6.17
N SER A 25 -17.84 -2.18 5.28
CA SER A 25 -17.91 -2.53 3.84
C SER A 25 -16.96 -3.70 3.57
N PHE A 26 -17.16 -4.82 4.27
CA PHE A 26 -16.69 -6.10 3.77
C PHE A 26 -17.34 -6.26 2.40
N ALA A 27 -16.55 -6.56 1.38
CA ALA A 27 -17.11 -7.11 0.16
C ALA A 27 -18.10 -8.20 0.60
N ARG A 28 -19.40 -8.04 0.28
CA ARG A 28 -20.39 -9.06 0.59
C ARG A 28 -20.06 -10.24 -0.30
N VAL A 29 -19.19 -11.12 0.18
CA VAL A 29 -18.96 -12.42 -0.42
C VAL A 29 -20.25 -13.19 -0.14
N GLU A 30 -20.96 -13.54 -1.21
CA GLU A 30 -22.11 -14.41 -1.11
C GLU A 30 -21.62 -15.79 -0.68
N VAL A 31 -21.69 -16.08 0.62
CA VAL A 31 -21.40 -17.41 1.16
C VAL A 31 -22.61 -18.28 0.85
N ARG A 32 -22.53 -19.05 -0.24
CA ARG A 32 -23.56 -20.04 -0.57
C ARG A 32 -23.59 -21.11 0.53
N SER A 33 -24.74 -21.26 1.19
CA SER A 33 -24.94 -22.20 2.31
C SER A 33 -25.32 -23.62 1.88
N GLY A 34 -25.32 -23.90 0.57
CA GLY A 34 -25.55 -25.22 0.00
C GLY A 34 -24.61 -25.46 -1.18
N PHE A 35 -24.39 -26.73 -1.52
CA PHE A 35 -23.69 -27.10 -2.75
C PHE A 35 -24.67 -26.89 -3.92
N PRO A 36 -24.47 -25.88 -4.78
CA PRO A 36 -25.27 -25.78 -5.98
C PRO A 36 -25.09 -27.05 -6.80
N GLU A 37 -26.19 -27.57 -7.35
CA GLU A 37 -26.11 -28.67 -8.29
C GLU A 37 -25.24 -28.22 -9.47
N VAL A 38 -24.16 -28.95 -9.73
CA VAL A 38 -23.21 -28.61 -10.79
C VAL A 38 -23.88 -28.89 -12.13
N ASP A 39 -23.95 -27.89 -13.00
CA ASP A 39 -24.46 -28.07 -14.35
C ASP A 39 -23.56 -29.08 -15.11
N PRO A 40 -24.07 -30.26 -15.48
CA PRO A 40 -23.28 -31.30 -16.13
C PRO A 40 -22.78 -30.88 -17.52
N GLN A 41 -23.51 -30.01 -18.23
CA GLN A 41 -23.07 -29.49 -19.53
C GLN A 41 -21.92 -28.52 -19.36
N LEU A 42 -22.00 -27.66 -18.35
CA LEU A 42 -20.93 -26.71 -18.01
C LEU A 42 -19.67 -27.43 -17.53
N ALA A 43 -19.82 -28.48 -16.72
CA ALA A 43 -18.73 -29.33 -16.28
C ALA A 43 -18.06 -30.06 -17.47
N GLN A 44 -18.85 -30.64 -18.38
CA GLN A 44 -18.33 -31.30 -19.58
C GLN A 44 -17.57 -30.31 -20.49
N ARG A 45 -18.15 -29.12 -20.70
CA ARG A 45 -17.53 -28.03 -21.44
C ARG A 45 -16.19 -27.63 -20.82
N ARG A 46 -16.13 -27.48 -19.49
CA ARG A 46 -14.88 -27.23 -18.77
C ARG A 46 -13.89 -28.36 -19.06
N THR A 47 -14.26 -29.63 -18.84
CA THR A 47 -13.32 -30.76 -19.02
C THR A 47 -12.71 -30.78 -20.43
N ALA A 48 -13.48 -30.43 -21.46
CA ALA A 48 -13.00 -30.34 -22.84
C ALA A 48 -11.92 -29.26 -23.05
N LEU A 49 -11.93 -28.16 -22.27
CA LEU A 49 -10.95 -27.08 -22.35
C LEU A 49 -9.59 -27.46 -21.77
N GLY A 50 -9.50 -28.53 -20.97
CA GLY A 50 -8.26 -29.01 -20.38
C GLY A 50 -7.70 -28.10 -19.27
N ALA A 51 -6.46 -28.37 -18.83
CA ALA A 51 -5.83 -27.56 -17.79
C ALA A 51 -5.42 -26.16 -18.31
N PRO A 52 -5.49 -25.10 -17.47
CA PRO A 52 -5.06 -23.75 -17.86
C PRO A 52 -3.61 -23.72 -18.33
N ASP A 53 -2.73 -24.45 -17.65
CA ASP A 53 -1.29 -24.50 -17.92
C ASP A 53 -0.93 -25.47 -19.05
N ARG A 54 -1.92 -26.08 -19.72
CA ARG A 54 -1.67 -26.99 -20.84
C ARG A 54 -1.24 -26.14 -22.04
N GLY A 55 0.07 -25.91 -22.13
CA GLY A 55 0.75 -25.48 -23.34
C GLY A 55 0.65 -26.58 -24.38
N ASP A 56 -0.51 -26.69 -25.00
CA ASP A 56 -0.65 -27.54 -26.16
C ASP A 56 0.10 -26.83 -27.30
N GLU A 57 1.33 -27.24 -27.54
CA GLU A 57 2.21 -26.70 -28.58
C GLU A 57 1.59 -26.79 -29.98
N SER A 58 0.50 -27.58 -30.14
CA SER A 58 -0.24 -27.71 -31.39
C SER A 58 -1.31 -26.63 -31.62
N LEU A 59 -1.74 -25.92 -30.57
CA LEU A 59 -2.77 -24.88 -30.72
C LEU A 59 -2.18 -23.65 -31.39
N ILE A 60 -2.89 -23.16 -32.41
CA ILE A 60 -2.58 -21.85 -32.98
C ILE A 60 -2.88 -20.82 -31.89
N TRP A 61 -2.00 -19.84 -31.72
CA TRP A 61 -2.09 -18.80 -30.71
C TRP A 61 -3.51 -18.26 -30.39
N ARG A 62 -4.29 -17.93 -31.44
CA ARG A 62 -5.66 -17.41 -31.30
C ARG A 62 -6.61 -18.41 -30.64
N GLU A 63 -6.43 -19.70 -30.90
CA GLU A 63 -7.20 -20.78 -30.30
C GLU A 63 -6.84 -20.93 -28.82
N ALA A 64 -5.55 -20.77 -28.46
CA ALA A 64 -5.13 -20.76 -27.06
C ALA A 64 -5.73 -19.59 -26.27
N LEU A 65 -5.76 -18.39 -26.85
CA LEU A 65 -6.43 -17.22 -26.26
C LEU A 65 -7.94 -17.44 -26.09
N ALA A 66 -8.63 -17.92 -27.12
CA ALA A 66 -10.07 -18.19 -27.06
C ALA A 66 -10.40 -19.26 -26.01
N ARG A 67 -9.59 -20.33 -25.95
CA ARG A 67 -9.71 -21.40 -24.94
C ARG A 67 -9.52 -20.86 -23.53
N ALA A 68 -8.51 -20.03 -23.30
CA ALA A 68 -8.24 -19.47 -21.98
C ALA A 68 -9.38 -18.53 -21.54
N ARG A 69 -9.88 -17.70 -22.45
CA ARG A 69 -11.04 -16.83 -22.22
C ARG A 69 -12.29 -17.62 -21.83
N GLU A 70 -12.61 -18.66 -22.60
CA GLU A 70 -13.74 -19.53 -22.32
C GLU A 70 -13.56 -20.30 -21.01
N GLY A 71 -12.35 -20.79 -20.75
CA GLY A 71 -11.99 -21.49 -19.53
C GLY A 71 -12.19 -20.63 -18.29
N ALA A 72 -11.78 -19.35 -18.33
CA ALA A 72 -11.97 -18.42 -17.22
C ALA A 72 -13.45 -18.20 -16.89
N GLN A 73 -14.28 -18.01 -17.92
CA GLN A 73 -15.73 -17.79 -17.77
C GLN A 73 -16.44 -19.03 -17.24
N VAL A 74 -16.21 -20.19 -17.87
CA VAL A 74 -16.83 -21.46 -17.47
C VAL A 74 -16.41 -21.86 -16.04
N ALA A 75 -15.13 -21.69 -15.69
CA ALA A 75 -14.66 -21.96 -14.34
C ALA A 75 -15.30 -21.03 -13.31
N LEU A 76 -15.48 -19.74 -13.63
CA LEU A 76 -16.17 -18.80 -12.76
C LEU A 76 -17.65 -19.18 -12.56
N GLU A 77 -18.35 -19.53 -13.64
CA GLU A 77 -19.75 -19.97 -13.60
C GLU A 77 -19.94 -21.24 -12.74
N LEU A 78 -18.96 -22.16 -12.79
CA LEU A 78 -18.91 -23.34 -11.92
C LEU A 78 -18.54 -23.03 -10.46
N GLY A 79 -18.17 -21.79 -10.14
CA GLY A 79 -17.67 -21.39 -8.82
C GLY A 79 -16.24 -21.87 -8.53
N ASN A 80 -15.49 -22.31 -9.54
CA ASN A 80 -14.08 -22.68 -9.41
C ASN A 80 -13.18 -21.46 -9.55
N HIS A 81 -13.13 -20.65 -8.49
CA HIS A 81 -12.45 -19.35 -8.49
C HIS A 81 -10.94 -19.44 -8.77
N GLU A 82 -10.25 -20.45 -8.22
CA GLU A 82 -8.81 -20.64 -8.43
C GLU A 82 -8.49 -20.94 -9.90
N GLU A 83 -9.32 -21.76 -10.54
CA GLU A 83 -9.16 -22.11 -11.94
C GLU A 83 -9.56 -20.97 -12.89
N ALA A 84 -10.61 -20.22 -12.54
CA ALA A 84 -10.99 -19.00 -13.26
C ALA A 84 -9.84 -17.99 -13.26
N GLY A 85 -9.22 -17.76 -12.10
CA GLY A 85 -8.05 -16.90 -11.96
C GLY A 85 -6.87 -17.39 -12.80
N ARG A 86 -6.54 -18.69 -12.77
CA ARG A 86 -5.46 -19.27 -13.58
C ARG A 86 -5.68 -19.13 -15.09
N PHE A 87 -6.90 -19.37 -15.57
CA PHE A 87 -7.19 -19.17 -17.00
C PHE A 87 -7.09 -17.71 -17.42
N ALA A 88 -7.58 -16.79 -16.58
CA ALA A 88 -7.48 -15.35 -16.84
C ALA A 88 -6.01 -14.88 -16.87
N ASP A 89 -5.18 -15.38 -15.95
CA ASP A 89 -3.75 -15.13 -15.92
C ASP A 89 -3.05 -15.65 -17.18
N VAL A 90 -3.31 -16.91 -17.55
CA VAL A 90 -2.79 -17.50 -18.80
C VAL A 90 -3.23 -16.69 -20.02
N GLN A 91 -4.48 -16.26 -20.10
CA GLN A 91 -4.95 -15.44 -21.23
C GLN A 91 -4.20 -14.10 -21.31
N LEU A 92 -4.00 -13.44 -20.17
CA LEU A 92 -3.26 -12.18 -20.10
C LEU A 92 -1.80 -12.35 -20.51
N GLU A 93 -1.15 -13.39 -19.98
CA GLU A 93 0.24 -13.75 -20.29
C GLU A 93 0.42 -14.11 -21.76
N LEU A 94 -0.54 -14.85 -22.32
CA LEU A 94 -0.61 -15.06 -23.75
C LEU A 94 -0.67 -13.69 -24.43
N ALA A 95 -1.75 -12.90 -24.29
CA ALA A 95 -1.90 -11.64 -25.03
C ALA A 95 -0.67 -10.70 -24.94
N ARG A 96 0.01 -10.69 -23.78
CA ARG A 96 1.30 -9.99 -23.60
C ARG A 96 2.42 -10.58 -24.47
N GLY A 97 2.60 -11.90 -24.43
CA GLY A 97 3.55 -12.62 -25.28
C GLY A 97 3.36 -12.38 -26.77
N GLU A 98 2.12 -12.36 -27.27
CA GLU A 98 1.87 -12.02 -28.68
C GLU A 98 2.28 -10.59 -29.02
N LEU A 99 1.89 -9.61 -28.20
CA LEU A 99 2.30 -8.23 -28.44
C LEU A 99 3.83 -8.12 -28.49
N THR A 100 4.52 -8.75 -27.55
CA THR A 100 5.99 -8.77 -27.52
C THR A 100 6.56 -9.42 -28.77
N ALA A 101 6.05 -10.58 -29.19
CA ALA A 101 6.50 -11.26 -30.39
C ALA A 101 6.31 -10.40 -31.65
N ARG A 102 5.13 -9.79 -31.84
CA ARG A 102 4.85 -8.92 -33.00
C ARG A 102 5.76 -7.70 -33.06
N VAL A 103 6.09 -7.11 -31.91
CA VAL A 103 7.03 -5.99 -31.84
C VAL A 103 8.44 -6.44 -32.22
N LEU A 104 8.90 -7.58 -31.70
CA LEU A 104 10.25 -8.10 -31.98
C LEU A 104 10.41 -8.56 -33.44
N GLU A 105 9.34 -9.10 -34.04
CA GLU A 105 9.30 -9.50 -35.45
C GLU A 105 9.27 -8.31 -36.43
N GLY A 106 9.13 -7.07 -35.93
CA GLY A 106 8.99 -5.89 -36.78
C GLY A 106 7.69 -5.92 -37.59
N ALA A 107 6.62 -6.46 -37.02
CA ALA A 107 5.32 -6.51 -37.68
C ALA A 107 4.78 -5.12 -38.03
N SER A 108 3.86 -5.06 -38.99
CA SER A 108 3.22 -3.79 -39.36
C SER A 108 2.48 -3.14 -38.18
N GLU A 109 2.35 -1.81 -38.20
CA GLU A 109 1.63 -1.07 -37.15
C GLU A 109 0.19 -1.57 -36.93
N GLN A 110 -0.49 -2.01 -38.00
CA GLN A 110 -1.85 -2.56 -37.92
C GLN A 110 -1.89 -3.86 -37.09
N VAL A 111 -0.89 -4.73 -37.28
CA VAL A 111 -0.77 -5.98 -36.53
C VAL A 111 -0.44 -5.71 -35.06
N ILE A 112 0.45 -4.74 -34.79
CA ILE A 112 0.77 -4.33 -33.42
C ILE A 112 -0.45 -3.70 -32.74
N ALA A 113 -1.23 -2.87 -33.45
CA ALA A 113 -2.45 -2.28 -32.92
C ALA A 113 -3.50 -3.33 -32.53
N ALA A 114 -3.70 -4.34 -33.38
CA ALA A 114 -4.59 -5.46 -33.08
C ALA A 114 -4.13 -6.27 -31.85
N ALA A 115 -2.82 -6.55 -31.74
CA ALA A 115 -2.27 -7.24 -30.57
C ALA A 115 -2.43 -6.42 -29.27
N ARG A 116 -2.31 -5.08 -29.35
CA ARG A 116 -2.60 -4.19 -28.21
C ARG A 116 -4.07 -4.21 -27.80
N GLU A 117 -4.99 -4.26 -28.76
CA GLU A 117 -6.43 -4.35 -28.49
C GLU A 117 -6.80 -5.68 -27.82
N GLU A 118 -6.18 -6.78 -28.26
CA GLU A 118 -6.36 -8.10 -27.64
C GLU A 118 -5.78 -8.13 -26.21
N LEU A 119 -4.64 -7.48 -25.96
CA LEU A 119 -4.09 -7.31 -24.61
C LEU A 119 -5.01 -6.47 -23.72
N ASP A 120 -5.55 -5.36 -24.22
CA ASP A 120 -6.52 -4.54 -23.47
C ASP A 120 -7.78 -5.34 -23.12
N THR A 121 -8.29 -6.13 -24.07
CA THR A 121 -9.45 -7.00 -23.88
C THR A 121 -9.18 -8.09 -22.83
N SER A 122 -8.02 -8.74 -22.90
CA SER A 122 -7.61 -9.75 -21.93
C SER A 122 -7.39 -9.17 -20.54
N ALA A 123 -6.83 -7.95 -20.46
CA ALA A 123 -6.69 -7.22 -19.20
C ALA A 123 -8.04 -6.87 -18.57
N HIS A 124 -9.01 -6.42 -19.37
CA HIS A 124 -10.37 -6.15 -18.90
C HIS A 124 -11.02 -7.41 -18.30
N LEU A 125 -10.92 -8.56 -18.97
CA LEU A 125 -11.45 -9.81 -18.45
C LEU A 125 -10.74 -10.24 -17.16
N ALA A 126 -9.41 -10.17 -17.11
CA ALA A 126 -8.65 -10.51 -15.91
C ALA A 126 -9.00 -9.62 -14.71
N VAL A 127 -9.24 -8.32 -14.93
CA VAL A 127 -9.76 -7.41 -13.88
C VAL A 127 -11.15 -7.83 -13.41
N GLN A 128 -12.05 -8.18 -14.32
CA GLN A 128 -13.41 -8.62 -13.97
C GLN A 128 -13.40 -9.93 -13.18
N ILE A 129 -12.64 -10.92 -13.63
CA ILE A 129 -12.46 -12.20 -12.92
C ILE A 129 -11.81 -11.94 -11.56
N GLY A 130 -10.74 -11.14 -11.51
CA GLY A 130 -10.03 -10.77 -10.30
C GLY A 130 -10.92 -10.10 -9.26
N ASP A 131 -11.72 -9.08 -9.63
CA ASP A 131 -12.66 -8.43 -8.71
C ASP A 131 -13.76 -9.40 -8.25
N ALA A 132 -14.25 -10.27 -9.13
CA ALA A 132 -15.29 -11.26 -8.80
C ALA A 132 -14.79 -12.29 -7.76
N ILE A 133 -13.54 -12.74 -7.88
CA ILE A 133 -12.96 -13.73 -6.96
C ILE A 133 -12.15 -13.10 -5.81
N LEU A 134 -12.12 -11.76 -5.73
CA LEU A 134 -11.31 -10.98 -4.79
C LEU A 134 -9.79 -11.24 -4.89
N ASP A 135 -9.30 -11.63 -6.07
CA ASP A 135 -7.87 -11.67 -6.37
C ASP A 135 -7.38 -10.28 -6.76
N GLY A 136 -6.97 -9.51 -5.75
CA GLY A 136 -6.46 -8.17 -5.96
C GLY A 136 -5.13 -8.13 -6.72
N ARG A 137 -4.31 -9.19 -6.64
CA ARG A 137 -3.06 -9.27 -7.41
C ARG A 137 -3.36 -9.37 -8.91
N LEU A 138 -4.21 -10.33 -9.31
CA LEU A 138 -4.64 -10.48 -10.70
C LEU A 138 -5.24 -9.17 -11.22
N THR A 139 -6.11 -8.53 -10.42
CA THR A 139 -6.73 -7.26 -10.77
C THR A 139 -5.70 -6.16 -11.05
N LEU A 140 -4.71 -5.97 -10.18
CA LEU A 140 -3.72 -4.91 -10.30
C LEU A 140 -2.72 -5.18 -11.44
N GLU A 141 -2.25 -6.42 -11.55
CA GLU A 141 -1.30 -6.82 -12.58
C GLU A 141 -1.93 -6.79 -13.98
N ALA A 142 -3.24 -7.08 -14.10
CA ALA A 142 -3.98 -6.90 -15.34
C ALA A 142 -4.23 -5.42 -15.67
N ALA A 143 -4.65 -4.62 -14.69
CA ALA A 143 -5.03 -3.23 -14.89
C ALA A 143 -3.93 -2.36 -15.51
N GLN A 144 -2.66 -2.73 -15.33
CA GLN A 144 -1.51 -2.01 -15.89
C GLN A 144 -1.46 -2.05 -17.44
N PHE A 145 -2.10 -3.06 -18.05
CA PHE A 145 -2.14 -3.25 -19.50
C PHE A 145 -3.36 -2.63 -20.18
N MET A 146 -4.30 -2.11 -19.39
CA MET A 146 -5.50 -1.49 -19.93
C MET A 146 -5.20 -0.15 -20.61
N ALA A 147 -5.89 0.13 -21.70
CA ALA A 147 -5.89 1.42 -22.37
C ALA A 147 -6.51 2.51 -21.48
N ARG A 148 -7.55 2.16 -20.71
CA ARG A 148 -8.29 3.10 -19.84
C ARG A 148 -8.60 2.49 -18.45
N PRO A 149 -7.60 2.30 -17.58
CA PRO A 149 -7.79 1.66 -16.26
C PRO A 149 -8.81 2.37 -15.37
N ARG A 150 -8.99 3.69 -15.54
CA ARG A 150 -9.94 4.50 -14.78
C ARG A 150 -11.39 4.02 -14.86
N ARG A 151 -11.77 3.29 -15.93
CA ARG A 151 -13.12 2.70 -16.04
C ARG A 151 -13.36 1.66 -14.93
N GLU A 152 -12.32 0.95 -14.51
CA GLU A 152 -12.37 -0.07 -13.47
C GLU A 152 -11.89 0.44 -12.10
N HIS A 153 -11.98 1.75 -11.84
CA HIS A 153 -11.46 2.37 -10.60
C HIS A 153 -11.96 1.69 -9.33
N ARG A 154 -13.19 1.16 -9.31
CA ARG A 154 -13.75 0.48 -8.13
C ARG A 154 -13.07 -0.86 -7.86
N ALA A 155 -12.85 -1.66 -8.90
CA ALA A 155 -12.13 -2.92 -8.81
C ALA A 155 -10.68 -2.66 -8.38
N ILE A 156 -10.02 -1.70 -9.01
CA ILE A 156 -8.64 -1.29 -8.67
C ILE A 156 -8.56 -0.82 -7.20
N ALA A 157 -9.43 0.10 -6.76
CA ALA A 157 -9.42 0.58 -5.38
C ALA A 157 -9.78 -0.50 -4.34
N ARG A 158 -10.55 -1.52 -4.72
CA ARG A 158 -10.78 -2.70 -3.87
C ARG A 158 -9.54 -3.57 -3.80
N ALA A 159 -8.94 -3.89 -4.94
CA ALA A 159 -7.72 -4.68 -5.03
C ALA A 159 -6.58 -4.07 -4.22
N LEU A 160 -6.38 -2.74 -4.31
CA LEU A 160 -5.42 -1.99 -3.50
C LEU A 160 -5.61 -2.12 -1.98
N ARG A 161 -6.82 -2.44 -1.51
CA ARG A 161 -7.11 -2.66 -0.09
C ARG A 161 -6.94 -4.11 0.35
N LEU A 162 -7.03 -5.05 -0.59
CA LEU A 162 -6.99 -6.49 -0.33
C LEU A 162 -5.61 -7.11 -0.53
N THR A 163 -4.71 -6.40 -1.20
CA THR A 163 -3.42 -6.93 -1.64
C THR A 163 -2.28 -6.09 -1.08
N ASP A 164 -1.23 -6.76 -0.63
CA ASP A 164 0.00 -6.16 -0.10
C ASP A 164 1.12 -6.08 -1.14
N SER A 165 0.99 -6.81 -2.26
CA SER A 165 2.04 -6.99 -3.24
C SER A 165 1.51 -7.29 -4.65
N ALA A 166 2.13 -6.70 -5.67
CA ALA A 166 1.80 -6.90 -7.09
C ALA A 166 3.04 -6.63 -7.96
N ASP A 167 3.08 -7.21 -9.16
CA ASP A 167 4.08 -6.85 -10.16
C ASP A 167 3.62 -5.65 -11.01
N LEU A 168 4.18 -4.47 -10.70
CA LEU A 168 3.81 -3.20 -11.32
C LEU A 168 4.86 -2.66 -12.30
N ARG A 169 5.83 -3.50 -12.70
CA ARG A 169 6.99 -3.10 -13.53
C ARG A 169 6.59 -2.51 -14.88
N TYR A 170 5.43 -2.85 -15.43
CA TYR A 170 5.05 -2.46 -16.78
C TYR A 170 4.15 -1.21 -16.85
N GLY A 171 3.40 -0.91 -15.79
CA GLY A 171 2.38 0.14 -15.86
C GLY A 171 2.06 0.87 -14.57
N TYR A 172 2.97 0.91 -13.58
CA TYR A 172 2.78 1.73 -12.38
C TYR A 172 2.38 3.18 -12.70
N ALA A 173 3.15 3.88 -13.54
CA ALA A 173 2.89 5.29 -13.86
C ALA A 173 1.51 5.50 -14.53
N ARG A 174 1.05 4.50 -15.29
CA ARG A 174 -0.28 4.50 -15.90
C ARG A 174 -1.37 4.35 -14.85
N LEU A 175 -1.22 3.44 -13.89
CA LEU A 175 -2.15 3.28 -12.78
C LEU A 175 -2.16 4.53 -11.89
N TRP A 176 -0.98 5.07 -11.58
CA TRP A 176 -0.82 6.32 -10.85
C TRP A 176 -1.63 7.46 -11.48
N GLU A 177 -1.52 7.58 -12.80
CA GLU A 177 -2.24 8.57 -13.58
C GLU A 177 -3.74 8.30 -13.62
N ALA A 178 -4.16 7.05 -13.80
CA ALA A 178 -5.56 6.65 -13.79
C ALA A 178 -6.26 6.98 -12.45
N LEU A 179 -5.51 6.94 -11.34
CA LEU A 179 -5.95 7.26 -9.98
C LEU A 179 -5.78 8.75 -9.63
N ARG A 180 -5.51 9.63 -10.62
CA ARG A 180 -5.45 11.08 -10.37
C ARG A 180 -6.76 11.59 -9.78
N GLY A 181 -6.65 12.23 -8.62
CA GLY A 181 -7.77 12.76 -7.84
C GLY A 181 -8.20 11.86 -6.68
N ASP A 182 -7.73 10.61 -6.65
CA ASP A 182 -7.93 9.69 -5.53
C ASP A 182 -6.58 9.43 -4.83
N GLY A 183 -6.26 10.30 -3.87
CA GLY A 183 -4.99 10.19 -3.16
C GLY A 183 -4.93 9.01 -2.19
N ASP A 184 -6.07 8.45 -1.76
CA ASP A 184 -6.08 7.28 -0.89
C ASP A 184 -5.69 6.04 -1.69
N SER A 185 -6.24 5.89 -2.90
CA SER A 185 -5.81 4.86 -3.84
C SER A 185 -4.36 5.05 -4.30
N ARG A 186 -3.88 6.28 -4.49
CA ARG A 186 -2.45 6.52 -4.78
C ARG A 186 -1.53 6.15 -3.63
N ALA A 187 -1.92 6.47 -2.39
CA ALA A 187 -1.17 6.04 -1.20
C ALA A 187 -1.15 4.51 -1.10
N ALA A 188 -2.28 3.85 -1.33
CA ALA A 188 -2.34 2.39 -1.33
C ALA A 188 -1.46 1.78 -2.46
N LEU A 189 -1.48 2.37 -3.65
CA LEU A 189 -0.61 1.96 -4.78
C LEU A 189 0.88 2.14 -4.44
N GLN A 190 1.25 3.23 -3.76
CA GLN A 190 2.61 3.49 -3.30
C GLN A 190 3.07 2.50 -2.22
N ARG A 191 2.15 1.96 -1.42
CA ARG A 191 2.44 1.01 -0.34
C ARG A 191 2.72 -0.41 -0.83
N LEU A 192 2.24 -0.79 -2.02
CA LEU A 192 2.39 -2.15 -2.52
C LEU A 192 3.86 -2.57 -2.63
N ARG A 193 4.18 -3.79 -2.21
CA ARG A 193 5.49 -4.41 -2.47
C ARG A 193 5.59 -4.86 -3.92
N TRP A 194 6.65 -4.44 -4.61
CA TRP A 194 6.86 -4.78 -6.02
C TRP A 194 7.55 -6.14 -6.12
N ARG A 195 6.77 -7.21 -6.34
CA ARG A 195 7.29 -8.60 -6.36
C ARG A 195 8.39 -8.85 -7.40
N GLY A 196 8.40 -8.05 -8.46
CA GLY A 196 9.36 -8.14 -9.55
C GLY A 196 10.62 -7.29 -9.38
N HIS A 197 10.74 -6.56 -8.27
CA HIS A 197 11.87 -5.71 -7.97
C HIS A 197 12.72 -6.35 -6.87
N TYR A 198 14.02 -6.48 -7.09
CA TYR A 198 14.94 -7.13 -6.12
C TYR A 198 15.13 -6.28 -4.87
N ASP A 199 15.03 -4.96 -5.00
CA ASP A 199 15.10 -4.04 -3.88
C ASP A 199 13.71 -3.79 -3.30
N ASN A 200 13.63 -3.58 -1.99
CA ASN A 200 12.40 -3.22 -1.29
C ASN A 200 11.90 -1.81 -1.65
N ASP A 201 12.68 -1.06 -2.42
CA ASP A 201 12.40 0.32 -2.81
C ASP A 201 11.76 0.40 -4.20
N MET A 202 10.95 1.44 -4.40
CA MET A 202 10.42 1.75 -5.73
C MET A 202 11.55 2.22 -6.66
N PRO A 203 11.48 1.92 -7.97
CA PRO A 203 12.45 2.43 -8.94
C PRO A 203 12.57 3.96 -8.88
N VAL A 204 13.79 4.46 -9.05
CA VAL A 204 14.07 5.90 -9.07
C VAL A 204 13.21 6.60 -10.14
N GLY A 205 12.59 7.73 -9.78
CA GLY A 205 11.74 8.50 -10.68
C GLY A 205 10.29 8.00 -10.78
N THR A 206 9.93 6.96 -10.02
CA THR A 206 8.53 6.53 -9.89
C THR A 206 7.68 7.66 -9.28
N PRO A 207 6.52 8.02 -9.87
CA PRO A 207 5.62 9.02 -9.29
C PRO A 207 5.16 8.61 -7.90
N GLN A 208 5.22 9.52 -6.93
CA GLN A 208 4.85 9.25 -5.54
C GLN A 208 4.11 10.45 -4.96
N LEU A 209 3.39 10.24 -3.86
CA LEU A 209 2.79 11.35 -3.11
C LEU A 209 3.93 12.08 -2.40
N THR A 210 3.88 13.41 -2.46
CA THR A 210 4.77 14.23 -1.66
C THR A 210 4.45 14.09 -0.17
N VAL A 211 5.42 14.37 0.70
CA VAL A 211 5.22 14.42 2.15
C VAL A 211 4.02 15.30 2.55
N ALA A 212 3.86 16.46 1.89
CA ALA A 212 2.74 17.36 2.12
C ALA A 212 1.38 16.79 1.68
N GLU A 213 1.36 15.94 0.66
CA GLU A 213 0.15 15.20 0.25
C GLU A 213 -0.16 14.07 1.23
N LEU A 214 0.85 13.32 1.67
CA LEU A 214 0.70 12.28 2.69
C LEU A 214 0.19 12.86 4.02
N GLY A 215 0.77 13.95 4.52
CA GLY A 215 0.35 14.58 5.77
C GLY A 215 -1.12 15.05 5.79
N ARG A 216 -1.76 15.22 4.62
CA ARG A 216 -3.19 15.56 4.51
C ARG A 216 -4.13 14.35 4.57
N ARG A 217 -3.60 13.12 4.53
CA ARG A 217 -4.36 11.86 4.44
C ARG A 217 -4.65 11.22 5.80
N GLY A 218 -4.13 11.79 6.88
CA GLY A 218 -4.34 11.30 8.24
C GLY A 218 -3.57 10.02 8.55
N SER A 219 -4.00 9.29 9.58
CA SER A 219 -3.26 8.17 10.16
C SER A 219 -3.08 6.95 9.26
N ALA A 220 -3.82 6.87 8.16
CA ALA A 220 -3.74 5.77 7.20
C ALA A 220 -2.44 5.77 6.36
N VAL A 221 -1.55 6.76 6.50
CA VAL A 221 -0.30 6.87 5.73
C VAL A 221 0.94 7.09 6.61
N THR A 222 0.83 6.84 7.92
CA THR A 222 1.93 7.04 8.89
C THR A 222 3.19 6.23 8.53
N ASP A 223 3.03 4.99 8.09
CA ASP A 223 4.12 4.14 7.59
C ASP A 223 4.80 4.70 6.32
N LEU A 224 4.05 5.28 5.38
CA LEU A 224 4.62 5.92 4.20
C LEU A 224 5.44 7.16 4.59
N LEU A 225 4.93 7.96 5.52
CA LEU A 225 5.66 9.10 6.08
C LEU A 225 6.93 8.66 6.82
N TRP A 226 6.88 7.54 7.53
CA TRP A 226 8.05 6.96 8.18
C TRP A 226 9.09 6.43 7.18
N ASN A 227 8.65 5.80 6.09
CA ASN A 227 9.56 5.41 5.00
C ASN A 227 10.22 6.63 4.35
N GLU A 228 9.47 7.72 4.12
CA GLU A 228 10.05 8.98 3.62
C GLU A 228 11.08 9.58 4.58
N ALA A 229 10.80 9.58 5.89
CA ALA A 229 11.75 10.02 6.89
C ALA A 229 12.99 9.11 6.89
N HIS A 230 12.83 7.80 6.80
CA HIS A 230 13.94 6.85 6.76
C HIS A 230 14.88 7.08 5.56
N GLU A 231 14.32 7.21 4.36
CA GLU A 231 15.11 7.42 3.15
C GLU A 231 15.79 8.80 3.13
N ALA A 232 15.10 9.85 3.59
CA ALA A 232 15.71 11.16 3.75
C ALA A 232 16.85 11.17 4.78
N SER A 233 16.68 10.44 5.89
CA SER A 233 17.69 10.25 6.93
C SER A 233 18.95 9.56 6.37
N LYS A 234 18.80 8.43 5.67
CA LYS A 234 19.89 7.70 5.00
C LYS A 234 20.63 8.57 3.99
N ALA A 235 19.90 9.37 3.21
CA ALA A 235 20.46 10.24 2.20
C ALA A 235 21.12 11.51 2.79
N GLY A 236 20.90 11.80 4.08
CA GLY A 236 21.37 13.04 4.72
C GLY A 236 20.58 14.28 4.27
N GLU A 237 19.36 14.10 3.77
CA GLU A 237 18.48 15.15 3.25
C GLU A 237 17.67 15.81 4.38
N ARG A 238 18.32 16.72 5.13
CA ARG A 238 17.75 17.35 6.34
C ARG A 238 16.36 17.98 6.12
N GLU A 239 16.17 18.72 5.03
CA GLU A 239 14.89 19.41 4.76
C GLU A 239 13.75 18.42 4.51
N ARG A 240 14.01 17.36 3.72
CA ARG A 240 13.03 16.31 3.44
C ARG A 240 12.71 15.50 4.69
N PHE A 241 13.73 15.19 5.50
CA PHE A 241 13.56 14.53 6.80
C PHE A 241 12.67 15.37 7.72
N SER A 242 12.99 16.65 7.91
CA SER A 242 12.22 17.57 8.74
C SER A 242 10.76 17.68 8.28
N ALA A 243 10.54 17.82 6.97
CA ALA A 243 9.19 17.84 6.39
C ALA A 243 8.40 16.55 6.70
N ALA A 244 9.05 15.38 6.63
CA ALA A 244 8.42 14.09 6.93
C ALA A 244 8.03 13.98 8.41
N ILE A 245 8.93 14.40 9.33
CA ILE A 245 8.63 14.48 10.77
C ILE A 245 7.46 15.43 11.05
N ASP A 246 7.42 16.60 10.43
CA ASP A 246 6.29 17.52 10.56
C ASP A 246 5.00 16.93 9.97
N GLY A 247 5.10 16.13 8.90
CA GLY A 247 3.99 15.37 8.34
C GLY A 247 3.44 14.34 9.33
N LEU A 248 4.32 13.57 9.98
CA LEU A 248 3.96 12.60 11.02
C LEU A 248 3.24 13.28 12.17
N LEU A 249 3.77 14.40 12.68
CA LEU A 249 3.15 15.14 13.79
C LEU A 249 1.83 15.83 13.42
N LYS A 250 1.56 16.08 12.14
CA LYS A 250 0.22 16.53 11.69
C LYS A 250 -0.79 15.40 11.70
N VAL A 251 -0.33 14.19 11.36
CA VAL A 251 -1.15 12.98 11.28
C VAL A 251 -1.44 12.40 12.67
N ASP A 252 -0.40 12.30 13.49
CA ASP A 252 -0.42 11.92 14.89
C ASP A 252 0.46 12.91 15.66
N GLY A 253 -0.17 13.94 16.26
CA GLY A 253 0.54 14.93 17.08
C GLY A 253 1.15 14.35 18.36
N LEU A 254 0.85 13.09 18.61
CA LEU A 254 1.40 12.26 19.65
C LEU A 254 2.25 11.15 18.99
N ASP A 255 2.87 11.32 17.84
CA ASP A 255 3.91 10.37 17.44
C ASP A 255 5.17 10.64 18.29
N GLY A 256 5.53 9.68 19.15
CA GLY A 256 6.61 9.87 20.11
C GLY A 256 7.98 9.97 19.43
N ASP A 257 8.24 9.13 18.44
CA ASP A 257 9.53 9.09 17.75
C ASP A 257 9.68 10.34 16.86
N ALA A 258 8.59 10.81 16.26
CA ALA A 258 8.58 12.08 15.53
C ALA A 258 8.80 13.29 16.47
N LEU A 259 8.22 13.29 17.67
CA LEU A 259 8.49 14.33 18.69
C LEU A 259 9.96 14.32 19.11
N ALA A 260 10.54 13.14 19.35
CA ALA A 260 11.96 12.98 19.67
C ALA A 260 12.86 13.53 18.55
N ALA A 261 12.59 13.14 17.30
CA ALA A 261 13.30 13.64 16.13
C ALA A 261 13.21 15.17 16.01
N LYS A 262 12.04 15.76 16.28
CA LYS A 262 11.84 17.22 16.25
C LYS A 262 12.67 17.96 17.30
N VAL A 263 12.81 17.40 18.50
CA VAL A 263 13.69 17.98 19.54
C VAL A 263 15.14 17.98 19.08
N VAL A 264 15.58 16.86 18.52
CA VAL A 264 16.96 16.72 18.03
C VAL A 264 17.24 17.64 16.84
N LEU A 265 16.31 17.76 15.89
CA LEU A 265 16.41 18.72 14.79
C LEU A 265 16.51 20.17 15.30
N ALA A 266 15.68 20.55 16.28
CA ALA A 266 15.71 21.89 16.87
C ALA A 266 17.03 22.15 17.63
N ALA A 267 17.58 21.16 18.32
CA ALA A 267 18.90 21.25 18.96
C ALA A 267 20.01 21.47 17.92
N ALA A 268 19.94 20.76 16.79
CA ALA A 268 20.88 20.94 15.69
C ALA A 268 20.78 22.33 15.05
N GLU A 269 19.59 22.92 14.94
CA GLU A 269 19.42 24.29 14.45
C GLU A 269 20.03 25.34 15.37
N ARG A 270 20.03 25.09 16.69
CA ARG A 270 20.65 25.96 17.70
C ARG A 270 22.16 25.79 17.81
N GLY A 271 22.75 24.81 17.12
CA GLY A 271 24.18 24.50 17.24
C GLY A 271 24.57 23.88 18.57
N GLU A 272 23.65 23.14 19.22
CA GLU A 272 23.90 22.44 20.50
C GLU A 272 24.70 21.13 20.32
N PHE A 273 25.02 20.75 19.08
CA PHE A 273 25.97 19.69 18.79
C PHE A 273 27.35 20.31 18.51
N ASP A 274 28.44 19.59 18.83
CA ASP A 274 29.86 20.02 18.94
C ASP A 274 30.47 20.78 17.71
N GLY A 275 29.69 21.26 16.75
CA GLY A 275 30.15 22.08 15.63
C GLY A 275 30.98 21.32 14.59
N ASP A 276 31.05 19.99 14.71
CA ASP A 276 31.70 19.09 13.75
C ASP A 276 30.68 18.62 12.71
N PRO A 277 30.72 19.13 11.47
CA PRO A 277 29.76 18.78 10.42
C PRO A 277 29.77 17.28 10.06
N THR A 278 30.85 16.57 10.40
CA THR A 278 30.93 15.13 10.16
C THR A 278 30.12 14.32 11.17
N ARG A 279 30.00 14.79 12.43
CA ARG A 279 29.11 14.18 13.43
C ARG A 279 27.64 14.54 13.19
N ASP A 280 27.37 15.77 12.76
CA ASP A 280 26.02 16.20 12.37
C ASP A 280 25.45 15.38 11.19
N ARG A 281 26.32 14.91 10.29
CA ARG A 281 25.93 14.04 9.17
C ARG A 281 25.48 12.65 9.62
N HIS A 282 25.98 12.16 10.75
CA HIS A 282 25.56 10.88 11.34
C HIS A 282 24.32 11.00 12.22
N LEU A 283 23.99 12.22 12.66
CA LEU A 283 22.83 12.51 13.50
C LEU A 283 21.50 12.14 12.82
N LEU A 284 21.37 12.39 11.51
CA LEU A 284 20.17 12.03 10.75
C LEU A 284 19.99 10.51 10.66
N ALA A 285 21.05 9.77 10.36
CA ALA A 285 21.03 8.30 10.29
C ALA A 285 20.67 7.66 11.64
N ASP A 286 21.12 8.27 12.73
CA ASP A 286 20.83 7.89 14.12
C ASP A 286 19.33 8.08 14.49
N LEU A 287 18.65 9.06 13.88
CA LEU A 287 17.21 9.34 14.05
C LEU A 287 16.28 8.51 13.14
N SER A 288 16.84 7.55 12.41
CA SER A 288 16.07 6.66 11.54
C SER A 288 15.04 5.85 12.35
N PRO A 289 13.79 5.69 11.87
CA PRO A 289 12.71 4.95 12.57
C PRO A 289 13.00 3.46 12.81
N TYR A 290 13.96 2.89 12.09
CA TYR A 290 14.40 1.51 12.30
C TYR A 290 15.54 1.38 13.31
N SER A 291 16.01 2.50 13.89
CA SER A 291 16.97 2.45 14.98
C SER A 291 16.25 2.03 16.27
N ALA A 292 16.90 1.20 17.10
CA ALA A 292 16.36 0.83 18.42
C ALA A 292 16.36 2.01 19.41
N ASP A 293 16.73 3.21 18.95
CA ASP A 293 16.96 4.40 19.76
C ASP A 293 16.36 5.63 19.06
N PRO A 294 15.10 6.00 19.37
CA PRO A 294 14.38 7.09 18.72
C PRO A 294 15.06 8.47 18.80
N LEU A 295 16.01 8.64 19.72
CA LEU A 295 16.78 9.86 19.89
C LEU A 295 18.11 9.83 19.13
N GLY A 296 18.58 8.65 18.73
CA GLY A 296 19.94 8.47 18.23
C GLY A 296 20.98 8.44 19.34
N VAL A 297 22.00 7.58 19.18
CA VAL A 297 23.04 7.37 20.19
C VAL A 297 23.84 8.66 20.40
N GLN A 298 24.10 9.40 19.32
CA GLN A 298 24.86 10.65 19.39
C GLN A 298 24.07 11.80 20.02
N ALA A 299 22.76 11.93 19.75
CA ALA A 299 21.97 12.99 20.38
C ALA A 299 21.83 12.76 21.89
N ARG A 300 21.65 11.51 22.33
CA ARG A 300 21.66 11.17 23.77
C ARG A 300 22.99 11.50 24.44
N ALA A 301 24.11 11.26 23.75
CA ALA A 301 25.44 11.58 24.28
C ALA A 301 25.64 13.09 24.44
N ALA A 302 25.16 13.90 23.50
CA ALA A 302 25.21 15.36 23.57
C ALA A 302 24.29 15.92 24.66
N MET A 303 23.03 15.46 24.74
CA MET A 303 22.07 15.96 25.75
C MET A 303 22.47 15.64 27.19
N ARG A 304 23.23 14.55 27.42
CA ARG A 304 23.82 14.23 28.73
C ARG A 304 24.95 15.16 29.15
N ARG A 305 25.59 15.86 28.21
CA ARG A 305 26.74 16.75 28.50
C ARG A 305 26.33 18.17 28.86
N GLU A 306 25.18 18.66 28.37
CA GLU A 306 24.89 20.11 28.40
C GLU A 306 23.65 20.58 29.18
N ALA A 307 22.87 19.68 29.82
CA ALA A 307 21.68 20.07 30.60
C ALA A 307 20.71 21.02 29.85
N ALA A 308 20.45 20.73 28.56
CA ALA A 308 19.73 21.60 27.65
C ALA A 308 18.20 21.64 27.88
N PRO A 309 17.48 22.73 27.53
CA PRO A 309 16.01 22.83 27.62
C PRO A 309 15.23 21.74 26.89
N GLY A 310 15.84 21.08 25.88
CA GLY A 310 15.29 19.90 25.20
C GLY A 310 15.05 18.69 26.12
N CYS A 311 15.63 18.68 27.33
CA CYS A 311 15.40 17.65 28.35
C CYS A 311 13.92 17.53 28.77
N LEU A 312 13.13 18.62 28.71
CA LEU A 312 11.71 18.59 29.07
C LEU A 312 10.86 17.81 28.04
N ALA A 313 11.07 18.07 26.75
CA ALA A 313 10.37 17.34 25.68
C ALA A 313 10.79 15.86 25.64
N LEU A 314 12.07 15.56 25.92
CA LEU A 314 12.56 14.19 26.10
C LEU A 314 11.95 13.49 27.30
N ALA A 315 11.84 14.16 28.43
CA ALA A 315 11.23 13.62 29.64
C ALA A 315 9.73 13.37 29.43
N LEU A 316 9.03 14.22 28.68
CA LEU A 316 7.65 14.00 28.27
C LEU A 316 7.52 12.79 27.32
N PHE A 317 8.45 12.61 26.38
CA PHE A 317 8.51 11.42 25.51
C PHE A 317 8.78 10.14 26.30
N HIS A 318 9.79 10.13 27.17
CA HIS A 318 10.13 8.99 28.03
C HIS A 318 8.99 8.63 28.97
N ALA A 319 8.37 9.62 29.61
CA ALA A 319 7.18 9.40 30.44
C ALA A 319 6.06 8.74 29.63
N ARG A 320 5.85 9.16 28.38
CA ARG A 320 4.82 8.57 27.53
C ARG A 320 5.16 7.17 27.03
N ARG A 321 6.43 6.89 26.68
CA ARG A 321 6.87 5.55 26.31
C ARG A 321 6.67 4.57 27.47
N LEU A 322 7.02 4.99 28.68
CA LEU A 322 6.78 4.24 29.91
C LEU A 322 5.28 4.04 30.15
N LEU A 323 4.42 5.03 29.88
CA LEU A 323 2.96 4.84 29.97
C LEU A 323 2.44 3.81 28.95
N ASN A 324 2.94 3.82 27.72
CA ASN A 324 2.55 2.86 26.67
C ASN A 324 3.08 1.44 26.96
N GLU A 325 4.26 1.32 27.56
CA GLU A 325 4.91 0.05 27.94
C GLU A 325 4.45 -0.47 29.32
N GLY A 326 3.56 0.24 30.02
CA GLY A 326 3.00 -0.16 31.32
C GLY A 326 3.83 0.21 32.56
N GLY A 327 4.89 0.99 32.41
CA GLY A 327 5.76 1.55 33.46
C GLY A 327 5.21 2.82 34.12
N PHE A 328 3.99 2.75 34.69
CA PHE A 328 3.29 3.92 35.26
C PHE A 328 4.03 4.61 36.43
N GLY A 329 4.85 3.88 37.20
CA GLY A 329 5.59 4.42 38.35
C GLY A 329 6.73 5.36 37.93
N ASP A 330 7.51 4.94 36.95
CA ASP A 330 8.67 5.70 36.44
C ASP A 330 8.22 6.88 35.58
N ALA A 331 7.15 6.72 34.80
CA ALA A 331 6.54 7.83 34.07
C ALA A 331 6.09 8.97 34.98
N ARG A 332 5.50 8.63 36.14
CA ARG A 332 5.06 9.61 37.14
C ARG A 332 6.24 10.30 37.81
N GLN A 333 7.32 9.59 38.11
CA GLN A 333 8.54 10.19 38.66
C GLN A 333 9.19 11.16 37.69
N ILE A 334 9.24 10.81 36.40
CA ILE A 334 9.73 11.70 35.35
C ILE A 334 8.84 12.94 35.22
N LEU A 335 7.51 12.79 35.23
CA LEU A 335 6.58 13.93 35.18
C LEU A 335 6.63 14.84 36.42
N VAL A 336 7.01 14.33 37.58
CA VAL A 336 7.14 15.09 38.84
C VAL A 336 8.50 15.76 38.98
N ALA A 337 9.53 15.25 38.31
CA ALA A 337 10.87 15.82 38.27
C ALA A 337 11.01 16.97 37.24
N LEU A 338 9.98 17.21 36.45
CA LEU A 338 9.82 18.33 35.51
C LEU A 338 9.09 19.51 36.16
#